data_AF-A0A9P4UL23-F1
#
_entry.id   AF-A0A9P4UL23-F1
#
_cell.length_a   1.000
_cell.length_b   1.000
_cell.length_c   1.000
_cell.angle_alpha   90.00
_cell.angle_beta   90.00
_cell.angle_gamma   90.00
#
_symmetry.space_group_name_H-M   'P 1'
#
loop_
_entity.id
_entity.type
_entity.pdbx_description
1 polymer ?
#
loop_
_entity_poly.entity_id
_entity_poly.type
_entity_poly.pdbx_seq_one_letter_code
_entity_poly.pdbx_strand_id
1 'polypeptide(L)'
;MEETHFHRSFIHGNPHAFDNETVLNETISSWFDLSGDHQGFVAIPEWKESGLDPPMRTDNMGPMIEGYIIKYYHQIHCLAFIFAQYGNRHLGKPSNPVTEEHVIHCIDYLRLNVMCVADSTPEGEQLSFGDWGARQCRNYEVLQEWSEPRLVYNFSQLSGRRIDLSNNDLRKAQLG
;
A
#
# COMPACT_ATOMS: atom_id res chain seq x y z
N MET A 1 -11.02 -16.76 -5.98
CA MET A 1 -10.67 -15.32 -6.05
C MET A 1 -9.93 -15.10 -7.36
N GLU A 2 -10.65 -15.06 -8.47
CA GLU A 2 -10.07 -14.77 -9.80
C GLU A 2 -10.98 -13.78 -10.52
N GLU A 3 -11.02 -12.57 -10.00
CA GLU A 3 -11.44 -11.42 -10.80
C GLU A 3 -10.20 -10.60 -11.10
N THR A 4 -9.74 -10.69 -12.35
CA THR A 4 -8.71 -9.80 -12.87
C THR A 4 -9.39 -8.67 -13.64
N HIS A 5 -8.90 -7.45 -13.46
CA HIS A 5 -9.38 -6.29 -14.21
C HIS A 5 -8.20 -5.54 -14.85
N PHE A 6 -8.46 -4.82 -15.95
CA PHE A 6 -7.48 -3.92 -16.52
C PHE A 6 -7.41 -2.65 -15.69
N HIS A 7 -6.26 -2.36 -15.11
CA HIS A 7 -6.02 -1.09 -14.42
C HIS A 7 -5.11 -0.22 -15.28
N ARG A 8 -5.50 1.04 -15.50
CA ARG A 8 -4.78 2.00 -16.36
C ARG A 8 -4.40 3.32 -15.66
N SER A 9 -4.65 3.47 -14.36
CA SER A 9 -4.87 4.81 -13.83
C SER A 9 -3.76 5.40 -12.94
N PHE A 10 -3.53 6.70 -13.12
CA PHE A 10 -2.64 7.62 -12.38
C PHE A 10 -3.29 8.22 -11.14
N ILE A 11 -4.22 7.51 -10.49
CA ILE A 11 -5.10 8.09 -9.46
C ILE A 11 -4.31 8.65 -8.27
N HIS A 12 -3.14 8.09 -7.98
CA HIS A 12 -2.38 8.38 -6.78
C HIS A 12 -1.13 9.25 -7.00
N GLY A 13 -0.82 9.61 -8.25
CA GLY A 13 0.33 10.45 -8.59
C GLY A 13 0.00 11.93 -8.48
N ASN A 14 0.38 12.57 -7.37
CA ASN A 14 0.27 14.03 -7.21
C ASN A 14 1.57 14.72 -7.67
N PRO A 15 1.59 15.47 -8.79
CA PRO A 15 2.80 16.13 -9.28
C PRO A 15 3.30 17.25 -8.35
N HIS A 16 2.44 17.75 -7.45
CA HIS A 16 2.75 18.78 -6.45
C HIS A 16 3.11 18.20 -5.08
N ALA A 17 3.27 16.88 -4.97
CA ALA A 17 3.48 16.19 -3.69
C ALA A 17 4.69 16.69 -2.89
N PHE A 18 5.63 17.40 -3.53
CA PHE A 18 6.84 17.91 -2.88
C PHE A 18 6.89 19.43 -2.78
N ASP A 19 5.82 20.15 -3.14
CA ASP A 19 5.79 21.61 -3.10
C ASP A 19 5.89 22.14 -1.67
N ASN A 20 5.29 21.42 -0.70
CA ASN A 20 5.39 21.72 0.72
C ASN A 20 5.00 20.50 1.58
N GLU A 21 5.22 20.61 2.89
CA GLU A 21 4.96 19.55 3.86
C GLU A 21 3.48 19.13 3.93
N THR A 22 2.54 20.07 3.78
CA THR A 22 1.10 19.76 3.83
C THR A 22 0.72 18.84 2.67
N VAL A 23 1.09 19.21 1.44
CA VAL A 23 0.75 18.42 0.24
C VAL A 23 1.46 17.05 0.25
N LEU A 24 2.69 17.00 0.79
CA LEU A 24 3.41 15.74 1.00
C LEU A 24 2.64 14.81 1.94
N ASN A 25 2.23 15.32 3.10
CA ASN A 25 1.52 14.55 4.11
C ASN A 25 0.14 14.08 3.61
N GLU A 26 -0.58 14.92 2.88
CA GLU A 26 -1.85 14.55 2.23
C GLU A 26 -1.65 13.44 1.18
N THR A 27 -0.59 13.54 0.36
CA THR A 27 -0.29 12.52 -0.65
C THR A 27 0.04 11.18 0.00
N ILE A 28 0.97 11.16 0.97
CA ILE A 28 1.35 9.95 1.72
C ILE A 28 0.11 9.33 2.39
N SER A 29 -0.73 10.17 2.98
CA SER A 29 -1.97 9.70 3.60
C SER A 29 -2.87 8.97 2.63
N SER A 30 -3.11 9.52 1.45
CA SER A 30 -4.00 8.90 0.46
C SER A 30 -3.52 7.50 0.04
N TRP A 31 -2.21 7.23 0.14
CA TRP A 31 -1.65 5.91 -0.14
C TRP A 31 -1.83 4.96 1.03
N PHE A 32 -1.71 5.45 2.27
CA PHE A 32 -2.03 4.64 3.46
C PHE A 32 -3.50 4.23 3.50
N ASP A 33 -4.39 5.07 3.00
CA ASP A 33 -5.82 4.76 2.92
C ASP A 33 -6.10 3.53 2.03
N LEU A 34 -5.24 3.20 1.06
CA LEU A 34 -5.33 1.94 0.28
C LEU A 34 -5.21 0.68 1.15
N SER A 35 -4.72 0.82 2.38
CA SER A 35 -4.60 -0.30 3.33
C SER A 35 -5.78 -0.48 4.27
N GLY A 36 -6.77 0.41 4.19
CA GLY A 36 -7.99 0.37 5.01
C GLY A 36 -7.73 0.40 6.52
N ASP A 37 -8.81 0.25 7.29
CA ASP A 37 -8.80 0.28 8.76
C ASP A 37 -7.93 -0.82 9.41
N HIS A 38 -7.58 -1.86 8.67
CA HIS A 38 -6.84 -3.00 9.20
C HIS A 38 -5.33 -2.94 8.91
N GLN A 39 -4.87 -1.94 8.14
CA GLN A 39 -3.47 -1.79 7.70
C GLN A 39 -2.82 -3.10 7.18
N GLY A 40 -3.66 -4.01 6.69
CA GLY A 40 -3.27 -5.33 6.22
C GLY A 40 -3.06 -6.45 7.24
N PHE A 41 -3.27 -6.23 8.54
CA PHE A 41 -3.17 -7.29 9.54
C PHE A 41 -4.45 -8.13 9.63
N VAL A 42 -4.32 -9.44 9.41
CA VAL A 42 -5.44 -10.39 9.41
C VAL A 42 -5.18 -11.61 10.28
N ALA A 43 -6.25 -12.11 10.91
CA ALA A 43 -6.26 -13.44 11.51
C ALA A 43 -6.55 -14.48 10.43
N ILE A 44 -5.78 -15.58 10.45
CA ILE A 44 -6.03 -16.77 9.64
C ILE A 44 -6.05 -17.96 10.60
N PRO A 45 -7.20 -18.26 11.25
CA PRO A 45 -7.31 -19.34 12.24
C PRO A 45 -6.85 -20.72 11.73
N GLU A 46 -7.09 -20.99 10.44
CA GLU A 46 -6.82 -22.23 9.72
C GLU A 46 -5.36 -22.37 9.25
N TRP A 47 -4.44 -21.48 9.70
CA TRP A 47 -3.07 -21.44 9.16
C TRP A 47 -2.28 -22.75 9.29
N LYS A 48 -2.58 -23.56 10.31
CA LYS A 48 -1.92 -24.85 10.55
C LYS A 48 -2.16 -25.86 9.43
N GLU A 49 -3.24 -25.69 8.67
CA GLU A 49 -3.66 -26.57 7.59
C GLU A 49 -3.35 -25.99 6.20
N SER A 50 -2.94 -24.72 6.13
CA SER A 50 -2.73 -24.00 4.87
C SER A 50 -1.28 -24.00 4.38
N GLY A 51 -0.36 -24.61 5.14
CA GLY A 51 1.08 -24.59 4.84
C GLY A 51 1.74 -23.22 5.04
N LEU A 52 1.06 -22.30 5.73
CA LEU A 52 1.65 -21.02 6.15
C LEU A 52 2.58 -21.24 7.34
N ASP A 53 3.65 -20.43 7.40
CA ASP A 53 4.45 -20.27 8.63
C ASP A 53 3.56 -19.75 9.77
N PRO A 54 3.92 -19.95 11.05
CA PRO A 54 3.16 -19.41 12.18
C PRO A 54 2.93 -17.89 12.11
N PRO A 55 1.82 -17.38 12.68
CA PRO A 55 1.52 -15.95 12.66
C PRO A 55 2.54 -15.15 13.47
N MET A 56 2.70 -13.89 13.06
CA MET A 56 3.52 -12.94 13.79
C MET A 56 2.83 -12.59 15.11
N ARG A 57 3.63 -12.38 16.17
CA ARG A 57 3.17 -11.88 17.47
C ARG A 57 3.86 -10.55 17.76
N THR A 58 3.09 -9.49 17.99
CA THR A 58 3.65 -8.17 18.29
C THR A 58 2.74 -7.39 19.24
N ASP A 59 3.32 -6.55 20.08
CA ASP A 59 2.67 -5.62 20.99
C ASP A 59 2.94 -4.15 20.62
N ASN A 60 3.59 -3.90 19.47
CA ASN A 60 3.98 -2.57 19.00
C ASN A 60 2.78 -1.62 18.77
N MET A 61 1.56 -2.12 18.81
CA MET A 61 0.30 -1.39 18.58
C MET A 61 -0.65 -1.43 19.79
N GLY A 62 -0.16 -1.86 20.96
CA GLY A 62 -0.95 -1.95 22.20
C GLY A 62 -1.04 -3.40 22.72
N PRO A 63 -2.25 -3.97 22.93
CA PRO A 63 -2.37 -5.38 23.31
C PRO A 63 -1.64 -6.29 22.32
N MET A 64 -1.13 -7.43 22.81
CA MET A 64 -0.50 -8.43 21.94
C MET A 64 -1.47 -8.85 20.83
N ILE A 65 -1.08 -8.57 19.59
CA ILE A 65 -1.77 -9.03 18.38
C ILE A 65 -1.04 -10.23 17.79
N GLU A 66 -1.81 -11.18 17.29
CA GLU A 66 -1.33 -12.36 16.58
C GLU A 66 -2.00 -12.40 15.20
N GLY A 67 -1.22 -12.39 14.14
CA GLY A 67 -1.76 -12.35 12.79
C GLY A 67 -0.71 -12.28 11.69
N TYR A 68 -1.19 -12.06 10.47
CA TYR A 68 -0.36 -11.94 9.27
C TYR A 68 -0.55 -10.57 8.65
N ILE A 69 0.52 -10.01 8.10
CA ILE A 69 0.41 -8.86 7.21
C ILE A 69 0.25 -9.37 5.78
N ILE A 70 -0.87 -9.05 5.14
CA ILE A 70 -1.05 -9.38 3.72
C ILE A 70 -0.05 -8.56 2.89
N LYS A 71 0.68 -9.25 2.00
CA LYS A 71 1.82 -8.69 1.24
C LYS A 71 1.48 -7.41 0.48
N TYR A 72 0.27 -7.31 -0.10
CA TYR A 72 -0.19 -6.11 -0.80
C TYR A 72 -0.10 -4.86 0.09
N TYR A 73 -0.62 -4.90 1.31
CA TYR A 73 -0.59 -3.74 2.21
C TYR A 73 0.81 -3.42 2.72
N HIS A 74 1.65 -4.44 2.95
CA HIS A 74 3.04 -4.21 3.31
C HIS A 74 3.80 -3.51 2.17
N GLN A 75 3.54 -3.89 0.91
CA GLN A 75 4.14 -3.24 -0.26
C GLN A 75 3.70 -1.78 -0.40
N ILE A 76 2.41 -1.49 -0.19
CA ILE A 76 1.90 -0.11 -0.18
C ILE A 76 2.55 0.71 0.96
N HIS A 77 2.68 0.14 2.16
CA HIS A 77 3.39 0.76 3.28
C HIS A 77 4.84 1.09 2.92
N CYS A 78 5.58 0.12 2.36
CA CYS A 78 6.96 0.30 1.92
C CYS A 78 7.07 1.43 0.88
N LEU A 79 6.16 1.45 -0.10
CA LEU A 79 6.14 2.48 -1.14
C LEU A 79 5.86 3.87 -0.56
N ALA A 80 4.87 4.00 0.33
CA ALA A 80 4.55 5.24 1.03
C ALA A 80 5.70 5.72 1.93
N PHE A 81 6.39 4.80 2.61
CA PHE A 81 7.55 5.12 3.44
C PHE A 81 8.72 5.65 2.60
N ILE A 82 9.07 4.99 1.50
CA ILE A 82 10.11 5.47 0.57
C ILE A 82 9.76 6.86 0.04
N PHE A 83 8.51 7.07 -0.38
CA PHE A 83 8.03 8.36 -0.88
C PHE A 83 8.14 9.46 0.19
N ALA A 84 7.75 9.15 1.43
CA ALA A 84 7.87 10.06 2.56
C ALA A 84 9.32 10.43 2.85
N GLN A 85 10.25 9.46 2.84
CA GLN A 85 11.67 9.73 3.07
C GLN A 85 12.25 10.61 1.96
N TYR A 86 11.92 10.32 0.70
CA TYR A 86 12.34 11.17 -0.42
C TYR A 86 11.78 12.59 -0.29
N GLY A 87 10.48 12.74 -0.04
CA GLY A 87 9.84 14.04 0.08
C GLY A 87 10.36 14.87 1.26
N ASN A 88 10.58 14.25 2.42
CA ASN A 88 11.17 14.94 3.56
C ASN A 88 12.58 15.44 3.24
N ARG A 89 13.41 14.64 2.56
CA ARG A 89 14.74 15.08 2.12
C ARG A 89 14.68 16.19 1.07
N HIS A 90 13.75 16.10 0.12
CA HIS A 90 13.52 17.15 -0.88
C HIS A 90 13.19 18.50 -0.21
N LEU A 91 12.40 18.47 0.87
CA LEU A 91 12.04 19.63 1.68
C LEU A 91 13.12 20.04 2.70
N GLY A 92 14.34 19.48 2.63
CA GLY A 92 15.47 19.85 3.47
C GLY A 92 15.44 19.30 4.90
N LYS A 93 14.60 18.32 5.20
CA LYS A 93 14.56 17.68 6.53
C LYS A 93 15.70 16.64 6.69
N PRO A 94 16.26 16.49 7.90
CA PRO A 94 17.34 15.55 8.16
C PRO A 94 16.88 14.08 8.03
N SER A 95 17.73 13.21 7.49
CA SER A 95 17.58 11.74 7.60
C SER A 95 18.22 11.21 8.87
N ASN A 96 17.81 10.03 9.32
CA ASN A 96 18.51 9.29 10.37
C ASN A 96 18.88 7.86 9.89
N PRO A 97 19.90 7.22 10.50
CA PRO A 97 20.35 5.90 10.02
C PRO A 97 19.28 4.81 10.07
N VAL A 98 18.41 4.82 11.08
CA VAL A 98 17.30 3.85 11.21
C VAL A 98 16.32 3.97 10.03
N THR A 99 16.06 5.19 9.56
CA THR A 99 15.22 5.40 8.36
C THR A 99 15.89 4.91 7.09
N GLU A 100 17.21 4.97 6.98
CA GLU A 100 17.95 4.55 5.79
C GLU A 100 17.99 3.02 5.67
N GLU A 101 18.25 2.31 6.77
CA GLU A 101 18.18 0.84 6.81
C GLU A 101 16.77 0.33 6.46
N HIS A 102 15.74 1.01 6.98
CA HIS A 102 14.35 0.66 6.68
C HIS A 102 14.01 0.87 5.20
N VAL A 103 14.47 1.97 4.58
CA VAL A 103 14.32 2.21 3.13
C VAL A 103 14.96 1.08 2.31
N ILE A 104 16.16 0.63 2.67
CA ILE A 104 16.85 -0.46 1.96
C ILE A 104 16.04 -1.75 2.03
N HIS A 105 15.52 -2.09 3.21
CA HIS A 105 14.65 -3.25 3.38
C HIS A 105 13.37 -3.14 2.55
N CYS A 106 12.71 -1.97 2.57
CA CYS A 106 11.51 -1.72 1.76
C CYS A 106 11.78 -1.89 0.26
N ILE A 107 12.91 -1.39 -0.24
CA ILE A 107 13.31 -1.52 -1.64
C ILE A 107 13.54 -2.99 -2.00
N ASP A 108 14.25 -3.77 -1.16
CA ASP A 108 14.47 -5.19 -1.44
C ASP A 108 13.17 -5.99 -1.40
N TYR A 109 12.26 -5.67 -0.47
CA TYR A 109 10.95 -6.31 -0.41
C TYR A 109 10.11 -6.06 -1.67
N LEU A 110 10.09 -4.82 -2.16
CA LEU A 110 9.42 -4.46 -3.42
C LEU A 110 10.09 -5.16 -4.62
N ARG A 111 11.43 -5.21 -4.66
CA ARG A 111 12.18 -5.94 -5.69
C ARG A 111 11.80 -7.42 -5.72
N LEU A 112 11.72 -8.07 -4.55
CA LEU A 112 11.28 -9.47 -4.44
C LEU A 112 9.86 -9.65 -4.96
N ASN A 113 8.95 -8.70 -4.73
CA ASN A 113 7.62 -8.78 -5.29
C ASN A 113 7.60 -8.67 -6.82
N VAL A 114 8.35 -7.72 -7.40
CA VAL A 114 8.47 -7.59 -8.86
C VAL A 114 8.97 -8.89 -9.48
N MET A 115 9.98 -9.52 -8.88
CA MET A 115 10.49 -10.81 -9.35
C MET A 115 9.49 -11.96 -9.15
N CYS A 116 8.72 -11.93 -8.07
CA CYS A 116 7.72 -12.95 -7.76
C CYS A 116 6.51 -12.90 -8.71
N VAL A 117 6.05 -11.70 -9.05
CA VAL A 117 4.94 -11.51 -9.99
C VAL A 117 5.42 -11.73 -11.42
N ALA A 118 6.65 -11.30 -11.75
CA ALA A 118 7.27 -11.42 -13.06
C ALA A 118 6.29 -11.04 -14.18
N ASP A 119 5.66 -9.86 -14.05
CA ASP A 119 4.65 -9.39 -15.00
C ASP A 119 5.24 -9.34 -16.42
N SER A 120 4.72 -10.18 -17.29
CA SER A 120 5.18 -10.34 -18.67
C SER A 120 4.42 -9.48 -19.67
N THR A 121 3.56 -8.56 -19.19
CA THR A 121 2.79 -7.65 -20.05
C THR A 121 3.75 -6.69 -20.77
N PRO A 122 3.78 -6.67 -22.11
CA PRO A 122 4.67 -5.79 -22.85
C PRO A 122 4.22 -4.33 -22.78
N GLU A 123 5.16 -3.41 -22.58
CA GLU A 123 4.92 -1.97 -22.68
C GLU A 123 4.90 -1.52 -24.15
N GLY A 124 3.91 -0.69 -24.50
CA GLY A 124 3.71 -0.15 -25.85
C GLY A 124 4.27 1.27 -26.01
N GLU A 125 3.81 1.98 -27.05
CA GLU A 125 4.12 3.40 -27.23
C GLU A 125 3.59 4.23 -26.05
N GLN A 126 4.46 5.00 -25.41
CA GLN A 126 4.08 5.91 -24.32
C GLN A 126 3.53 7.20 -24.93
N LEU A 127 2.21 7.42 -24.81
CA LEU A 127 1.56 8.62 -25.36
C LEU A 127 1.85 9.87 -24.51
N SER A 128 2.23 9.70 -23.25
CA SER A 128 2.61 10.78 -22.33
C SER A 128 3.50 10.26 -21.20
N PHE A 129 4.23 11.16 -20.53
CA PHE A 129 4.96 10.78 -19.31
C PHE A 129 3.97 10.28 -18.27
N GLY A 130 4.21 9.06 -17.80
CA GLY A 130 3.26 8.36 -16.95
C GLY A 130 2.62 7.21 -17.70
N ASP A 131 2.17 7.30 -18.95
CA ASP A 131 1.42 6.20 -19.58
C ASP A 131 2.24 4.89 -19.69
N TRP A 132 1.94 3.94 -18.80
CA TRP A 132 2.59 2.62 -18.72
C TRP A 132 1.76 1.52 -19.40
N GLY A 133 0.72 1.89 -20.16
CA GLY A 133 -0.17 0.95 -20.81
C GLY A 133 -1.10 0.18 -19.85
N ALA A 134 -1.92 -0.70 -20.45
CA ALA A 134 -2.85 -1.54 -19.71
C ALA A 134 -2.14 -2.75 -19.12
N ARG A 135 -2.41 -3.03 -17.83
CA ARG A 135 -1.93 -4.24 -17.15
C ARG A 135 -3.12 -5.05 -16.62
N GLN A 136 -2.98 -6.37 -16.61
CA GLN A 136 -3.99 -7.26 -16.01
C GLN A 136 -3.67 -7.43 -14.52
N CYS A 137 -4.41 -6.71 -13.67
CA CYS A 137 -4.21 -6.75 -12.23
C CYS A 137 -5.15 -7.74 -11.55
N ARG A 138 -4.73 -8.27 -10.40
CA ARG A 138 -5.68 -8.80 -9.42
C ARG A 138 -6.50 -7.64 -8.86
N ASN A 139 -7.79 -7.87 -8.67
CA ASN A 139 -8.68 -6.90 -8.05
C ASN A 139 -8.33 -6.72 -6.56
N TYR A 140 -7.77 -5.57 -6.19
CA TYR A 140 -7.36 -5.30 -4.81
C TYR A 140 -8.55 -4.93 -3.93
N GLU A 141 -9.65 -4.44 -4.50
CA GLU A 141 -10.88 -4.18 -3.77
C GLU A 141 -11.51 -5.48 -3.27
N VAL A 142 -11.48 -6.55 -4.08
CA VAL A 142 -11.87 -7.91 -3.63
C VAL A 142 -10.97 -8.40 -2.50
N LEU A 143 -9.68 -8.06 -2.52
CA LEU A 143 -8.77 -8.38 -1.41
C LEU A 143 -9.13 -7.61 -0.14
N GLN A 144 -9.49 -6.33 -0.26
CA GLN A 144 -9.96 -5.49 0.85
C GLN A 144 -11.24 -6.08 1.48
N GLU A 145 -12.25 -6.38 0.66
CA GLU A 145 -13.50 -7.00 1.12
C GLU A 145 -13.24 -8.34 1.86
N TRP A 146 -12.25 -9.11 1.40
CA TRP A 146 -11.85 -10.36 2.07
C TRP A 146 -11.11 -10.12 3.39
N SER A 147 -10.25 -9.10 3.49
CA SER A 147 -9.43 -8.86 4.68
C SER A 147 -10.16 -8.12 5.80
N GLU A 148 -11.12 -7.26 5.47
CA GLU A 148 -11.89 -6.47 6.44
C GLU A 148 -12.48 -7.30 7.60
N PRO A 149 -13.27 -8.37 7.37
CA PRO A 149 -13.85 -9.14 8.48
C PRO A 149 -12.81 -9.96 9.27
N ARG A 150 -11.54 -9.95 8.86
CA ARG A 150 -10.43 -10.69 9.48
C ARG A 150 -9.49 -9.79 10.28
N LEU A 151 -9.82 -8.50 10.44
CA LEU A 151 -8.99 -7.56 11.17
C LEU A 151 -8.72 -8.02 12.60
N VAL A 152 -7.45 -7.95 13.02
CA VAL A 152 -7.03 -8.28 14.39
C VAL A 152 -7.04 -7.07 15.32
N TYR A 153 -7.12 -5.87 14.75
CA TYR A 153 -7.38 -4.60 15.41
C TYR A 153 -8.02 -3.62 14.43
N ASN A 154 -8.71 -2.59 14.94
CA ASN A 154 -9.24 -1.50 14.12
C ASN A 154 -8.33 -0.26 14.28
N PHE A 155 -7.51 0.02 13.25
CA PHE A 155 -6.58 1.14 13.26
C PHE A 155 -7.30 2.48 13.39
N SER A 156 -8.47 2.63 12.76
CA SER A 156 -9.24 3.88 12.82
C SER A 156 -9.79 4.20 14.20
N GLN A 157 -10.15 3.18 14.97
CA GLN A 157 -10.53 3.32 16.38
C GLN A 157 -9.32 3.68 17.25
N LEU A 158 -8.15 3.12 16.96
CA LEU A 158 -6.92 3.39 17.72
C LEU A 158 -6.28 4.75 17.40
N SER A 159 -6.32 5.15 16.13
CA SER A 159 -5.70 6.39 15.63
C SER A 159 -6.65 7.59 15.65
N GLY A 160 -7.95 7.38 15.89
CA GLY A 160 -9.00 8.40 15.78
C GLY A 160 -9.27 8.83 14.34
N ARG A 161 -8.67 8.18 13.35
CA ARG A 161 -8.75 8.52 11.93
C ARG A 161 -9.68 7.56 11.21
N ARG A 162 -10.90 7.98 10.83
CA ARG A 162 -11.78 7.18 9.96
C ARG A 162 -11.22 7.16 8.54
N ILE A 163 -10.90 5.97 8.01
CA ILE A 163 -10.53 5.80 6.59
C ILE A 163 -11.83 5.58 5.82
N ASP A 164 -12.18 6.49 4.92
CA ASP A 164 -13.38 6.36 4.08
C ASP A 164 -13.02 5.80 2.70
N LEU A 165 -13.13 4.49 2.56
CA LEU A 165 -12.90 3.80 1.28
C LEU A 165 -14.03 4.01 0.26
N SER A 166 -15.17 4.58 0.68
CA SER A 166 -16.31 4.82 -0.21
C SER A 166 -16.13 6.04 -1.13
N ASN A 167 -15.21 6.94 -0.76
CA ASN A 167 -14.84 8.12 -1.54
C ASN A 167 -13.68 7.84 -2.52
N ASN A 168 -13.82 6.78 -3.32
CA ASN A 168 -12.98 6.56 -4.51
C ASN A 168 -13.45 7.45 -5.69
N ASP A 169 -13.87 8.69 -5.41
CA ASP A 169 -14.53 9.63 -6.33
C ASP A 169 -13.59 10.22 -7.38
N LEU A 170 -12.32 9.81 -7.39
CA LEU A 170 -11.40 10.05 -8.51
C LEU A 170 -11.80 9.26 -9.78
N ARG A 171 -12.77 8.34 -9.71
CA ARG A 171 -13.32 7.63 -10.89
C ARG A 171 -14.13 8.51 -11.84
N LYS A 172 -14.62 9.69 -11.43
CA LYS A 172 -15.51 10.53 -12.26
C LYS A 172 -14.82 11.68 -13.00
N ALA A 173 -13.55 11.97 -12.71
CA ALA A 173 -12.87 13.13 -13.27
C ALA A 173 -12.00 12.87 -14.52
N GLN A 174 -11.85 11.61 -14.98
CA GLN A 174 -10.87 11.27 -16.03
C GLN A 174 -11.42 10.38 -17.18
N LEU A 175 -12.74 10.37 -17.39
CA LEU A 175 -13.36 9.80 -18.60
C LEU A 175 -14.07 10.85 -19.45
N GLY A 176 -13.56 12.09 -19.44
CA GLY A 176 -13.95 13.18 -20.34
C GLY A 176 -12.86 13.47 -21.34
#